data_AF-A0A3N1MQ26-F1
#
_entry.id   AF-A0A3N1MQ26-F1
#
_cell.length_a   1.000
_cell.length_b   1.000
_cell.length_c   1.000
_cell.angle_alpha   90.00
_cell.angle_beta   90.00
_cell.angle_gamma   90.00
#
_symmetry.space_group_name_H-M   'P 1'
#
loop_
_entity.id
_entity.type
_entity.pdbx_description
1 polymer ?
#
loop_
_entity_poly.entity_id
_entity_poly.type
_entity_poly.pdbx_seq_one_letter_code
_entity_poly.pdbx_strand_id
1 'polypeptide(L)'
;MYRIAPDTIAPAKRWTAGFRITNGLRSLFNRAEVNAVLDAPYSSDVLYWSAVLQYCADGNLQVVLDEYLFQSVSDIGTAELTADRLLDFSAHAASVLSLRTVNYVAHDTDVDRTKIRLRSRSSLRYGGRTGTDAGDEQRQADVRAAFDSPFALFVLVSTSVGQEGVDFHW
;
A
#
# COMPACT_ATOMS: atom_id res chain seq x y z
N MET A 1 -8.92 -24.47 -1.89
CA MET A 1 -8.02 -23.32 -2.02
C MET A 1 -7.57 -23.27 -3.48
N TYR A 2 -8.02 -22.27 -4.23
CA TYR A 2 -7.61 -22.08 -5.64
C TYR A 2 -6.23 -21.43 -5.65
N ARG A 3 -5.27 -22.03 -6.35
CA ARG A 3 -3.92 -21.48 -6.44
C ARG A 3 -3.84 -20.53 -7.63
N ILE A 4 -3.57 -19.25 -7.36
CA ILE A 4 -3.46 -18.20 -8.39
C ILE A 4 -2.27 -18.46 -9.34
N ALA A 5 -1.10 -18.83 -8.81
CA ALA A 5 0.08 -19.11 -9.62
C ALA A 5 0.06 -20.55 -10.16
N PRO A 6 -0.01 -20.77 -11.49
CA PRO A 6 -0.08 -22.12 -12.05
C PRO A 6 1.19 -22.93 -11.77
N ASP A 7 1.04 -24.25 -11.70
CA ASP A 7 2.16 -25.16 -11.40
C ASP A 7 3.21 -25.22 -12.52
N THR A 8 2.87 -24.73 -13.71
CA THR A 8 3.78 -24.53 -14.85
C THR A 8 4.88 -23.49 -14.55
N ILE A 9 4.65 -22.55 -13.61
CA ILE A 9 5.66 -21.60 -13.18
C ILE A 9 6.66 -22.27 -12.23
N ALA A 10 7.95 -22.09 -12.48
CA ALA A 10 9.01 -22.66 -11.65
C ALA A 10 8.83 -22.31 -10.14
N PRO A 11 9.03 -23.27 -9.21
CA PRO A 11 8.85 -23.04 -7.78
C PRO A 11 9.63 -21.81 -7.25
N ALA A 12 10.85 -21.59 -7.73
CA ALA A 12 11.66 -20.43 -7.32
C ALA A 12 10.97 -19.09 -7.59
N LYS A 13 10.26 -18.95 -8.72
CA LYS A 13 9.52 -17.73 -9.07
C LYS A 13 8.31 -17.54 -8.16
N ARG A 14 7.60 -18.63 -7.84
CA ARG A 14 6.47 -18.62 -6.87
C ARG A 14 6.93 -18.21 -5.47
N TRP A 15 8.04 -18.78 -4.98
CA TRP A 15 8.62 -18.39 -3.70
C TRP A 15 9.08 -16.94 -3.67
N THR A 16 9.71 -16.47 -4.75
CA THR A 16 10.12 -15.06 -4.88
C THR A 16 8.92 -14.13 -4.78
N ALA A 17 7.83 -14.44 -5.48
CA ALA A 17 6.59 -13.65 -5.42
C ALA A 17 5.98 -13.64 -4.01
N GLY A 18 5.85 -14.81 -3.36
CA GLY A 18 5.35 -14.89 -1.99
C GLY A 18 6.21 -14.12 -0.98
N PHE A 19 7.55 -14.20 -1.11
CA PHE A 19 8.48 -13.46 -0.26
C PHE A 19 8.38 -11.94 -0.45
N ARG A 20 8.15 -11.46 -1.67
CA ARG A 20 7.95 -10.02 -1.94
C ARG A 20 6.70 -9.50 -1.23
N ILE A 21 5.57 -10.18 -1.40
CA ILE A 21 4.30 -9.80 -0.74
C ILE A 21 4.45 -9.83 0.78
N THR A 22 5.10 -10.88 1.32
CA THR A 22 5.37 -11.00 2.76
C THR A 22 6.23 -9.85 3.29
N ASN A 23 7.22 -9.38 2.53
CA ASN A 23 7.99 -8.18 2.91
C ASN A 23 7.18 -6.89 2.85
N GLY A 24 6.22 -6.80 1.92
CA GLY A 24 5.22 -5.73 1.90
C GLY A 24 4.41 -5.73 3.21
N LEU A 25 3.85 -6.88 3.59
CA LEU A 25 3.10 -7.04 4.84
C LEU A 25 3.96 -6.69 6.06
N ARG A 26 5.21 -7.15 6.12
CA ARG A 26 6.14 -6.79 7.18
C ARG A 26 6.33 -5.27 7.27
N SER A 27 6.39 -4.59 6.12
CA SER A 27 6.52 -3.12 6.06
C SER A 27 5.23 -2.41 6.52
N LEU A 28 4.05 -3.00 6.27
CA LEU A 28 2.77 -2.52 6.79
C LEU A 28 2.70 -2.65 8.31
N PHE A 29 3.00 -3.83 8.85
CA PHE A 29 2.94 -4.08 10.29
C PHE A 29 3.96 -3.26 11.07
N ASN A 30 5.18 -3.09 10.57
CA ASN A 30 6.23 -2.30 11.23
C ASN A 30 5.96 -0.77 11.30
N ARG A 31 4.78 -0.29 10.88
CA ARG A 31 4.40 1.12 10.99
C ARG A 31 4.04 1.44 12.43
N ALA A 32 4.47 2.60 12.92
CA ALA A 32 4.18 3.04 14.28
C ALA A 32 2.68 3.11 14.56
N GLU A 33 1.88 3.55 13.58
CA GLU A 33 0.43 3.58 13.70
C GLU A 33 -0.19 2.18 13.83
N VAL A 34 0.36 1.17 13.14
CA VAL A 34 -0.14 -0.21 13.22
C VAL A 34 0.29 -0.86 14.53
N ASN A 35 1.51 -0.59 15.00
CA ASN A 35 1.96 -1.02 16.33
C ASN A 35 1.00 -0.51 17.42
N ALA A 36 0.67 0.79 17.39
CA ALA A 36 -0.25 1.38 18.36
C ALA A 36 -1.66 0.76 18.31
N VAL A 37 -2.14 0.36 17.12
CA VAL A 37 -3.43 -0.35 16.97
C VAL A 37 -3.37 -1.76 17.57
N LEU A 38 -2.24 -2.46 17.42
CA LEU A 38 -2.06 -3.82 17.94
C LEU A 38 -1.81 -3.85 19.45
N ASP A 39 -1.18 -2.81 20.01
CA ASP A 39 -0.87 -2.71 21.45
C ASP A 39 -2.14 -2.67 22.33
N ALA A 40 -3.27 -2.17 21.81
CA ALA A 40 -4.51 -2.04 22.59
C ALA A 40 -5.26 -3.38 22.82
N PRO A 41 -5.54 -4.20 21.80
CA PRO A 41 -6.24 -5.48 21.97
C PRO A 41 -5.34 -6.66 22.35
N TYR A 42 -4.05 -6.64 21.99
CA TYR A 42 -3.11 -7.73 22.27
C TYR A 42 -2.12 -7.24 23.34
N SER A 43 -2.32 -7.68 24.58
CA SER A 43 -1.54 -7.30 25.78
C SER A 43 -0.06 -7.06 25.51
N SER A 44 0.52 -6.06 26.19
CA SER A 44 1.95 -5.74 26.17
C SER A 44 2.87 -6.90 26.59
N ASP A 45 2.32 -7.95 27.21
CA ASP A 45 3.08 -9.13 27.63
C ASP A 45 3.31 -10.15 26.49
N VAL A 46 2.68 -9.97 25.33
CA VAL A 46 2.86 -10.83 24.15
C VAL A 46 3.93 -10.23 23.23
N LEU A 47 4.82 -11.08 22.70
CA LEU A 47 5.80 -10.65 21.70
C LEU A 47 5.09 -10.11 20.46
N TYR A 48 5.53 -8.96 19.96
CA TYR A 48 4.89 -8.25 18.85
C TYR A 48 4.58 -9.12 17.62
N TRP A 49 5.52 -9.98 17.21
CA TRP A 49 5.30 -10.89 16.06
C TRP A 49 4.14 -11.86 16.29
N SER A 50 3.90 -12.29 17.54
CA SER A 50 2.80 -13.17 17.90
C SER A 50 1.47 -12.41 17.90
N ALA A 51 1.47 -11.14 18.36
CA ALA A 51 0.30 -10.27 18.26
C ALA A 51 -0.10 -10.04 16.79
N VAL A 52 0.87 -9.82 15.90
CA VAL A 52 0.63 -9.72 14.44
C VAL A 52 -0.01 -11.00 13.90
N LEU A 53 0.51 -12.18 14.25
CA LEU A 53 -0.06 -13.46 13.77
C LEU A 53 -1.48 -13.68 14.29
N GLN A 54 -1.73 -13.37 15.57
CA GLN A 54 -3.07 -13.47 16.15
C GLN A 54 -4.04 -12.50 15.46
N TYR A 55 -3.65 -11.25 15.26
CA TYR A 55 -4.45 -10.27 14.52
C TYR A 55 -4.78 -10.73 13.10
N CYS A 56 -3.80 -11.30 12.38
CA CYS A 56 -4.03 -11.85 11.05
C CYS A 56 -5.01 -13.02 11.06
N ALA A 57 -4.97 -13.85 12.11
CA ALA A 57 -5.89 -14.97 12.27
C ALA A 57 -7.32 -14.49 12.60
N ASP A 58 -7.44 -13.60 13.58
CA ASP A 58 -8.73 -13.05 14.04
C ASP A 58 -9.42 -12.23 12.94
N GLY A 59 -8.65 -11.46 12.16
CA GLY A 59 -9.12 -10.69 11.01
C GLY A 59 -9.20 -11.46 9.69
N ASN A 60 -8.84 -12.75 9.69
CA ASN A 60 -8.79 -13.61 8.51
C ASN A 60 -8.08 -12.96 7.30
N LEU A 61 -6.84 -12.52 7.51
CA LEU A 61 -6.01 -11.89 6.48
C LEU A 61 -5.88 -12.78 5.22
N GLN A 62 -5.96 -14.10 5.38
CA GLN A 62 -5.91 -15.03 4.25
C GLN A 62 -7.02 -14.75 3.23
N VAL A 63 -8.27 -14.56 3.67
CA VAL A 63 -9.39 -14.26 2.75
C VAL A 63 -9.20 -12.92 2.06
N VAL A 64 -8.70 -11.91 2.78
CA VAL A 64 -8.40 -10.58 2.20
C VAL A 64 -7.34 -10.69 1.11
N LEU A 65 -6.28 -11.48 1.34
CA LEU A 65 -5.24 -11.71 0.35
C LEU A 65 -5.76 -12.53 -0.84
N ASP A 66 -6.51 -13.59 -0.60
CA ASP A 66 -7.06 -14.43 -1.67
C ASP A 66 -7.93 -13.59 -2.62
N GLU A 67 -8.82 -12.75 -2.08
CA GLU A 67 -9.70 -11.87 -2.88
C GLU A 67 -8.92 -10.75 -3.58
N TYR A 68 -8.05 -10.04 -2.85
CA TYR A 68 -7.25 -8.96 -3.43
C TYR A 68 -6.39 -9.46 -4.59
N LEU A 69 -5.72 -10.61 -4.41
CA LEU A 69 -4.85 -11.16 -5.42
C LEU A 69 -5.66 -11.72 -6.59
N PHE A 70 -6.85 -12.29 -6.34
CA PHE A 70 -7.76 -12.74 -7.39
C PHE A 70 -8.29 -11.57 -8.24
N GLN A 71 -8.76 -10.49 -7.61
CA GLN A 71 -9.22 -9.29 -8.32
C GLN A 71 -8.10 -8.68 -9.17
N SER A 72 -6.92 -8.52 -8.57
CA SER A 72 -5.77 -7.94 -9.28
C SER A 72 -5.33 -8.76 -10.50
N VAL A 73 -5.48 -10.09 -10.46
CA VAL A 73 -5.22 -10.96 -11.62
C VAL A 73 -6.37 -10.90 -12.63
N SER A 74 -7.61 -10.74 -12.16
CA SER A 74 -8.78 -10.58 -13.03
C SER A 74 -8.72 -9.30 -13.87
N ASP A 75 -8.23 -8.20 -13.30
CA ASP A 75 -8.07 -6.90 -14.00
C ASP A 75 -7.07 -6.99 -15.17
N ILE A 76 -6.14 -7.94 -15.10
CA ILE A 76 -5.15 -8.23 -16.15
C ILE A 76 -5.79 -8.95 -17.36
N GLY A 77 -7.05 -9.39 -17.23
CA GLY A 77 -7.84 -10.04 -18.28
C GLY A 77 -7.53 -11.53 -18.45
N THR A 78 -7.94 -12.11 -19.58
CA THR A 78 -7.83 -13.56 -19.85
C THR A 78 -6.43 -14.02 -20.28
N ALA A 79 -5.43 -13.14 -20.24
CA ALA A 79 -4.08 -13.47 -20.67
C ALA A 79 -3.37 -14.36 -19.65
N GLU A 80 -2.68 -15.40 -20.12
CA GLU A 80 -2.00 -16.37 -19.27
C GLU A 80 -1.06 -15.69 -18.24
N LEU A 81 -1.08 -16.18 -17.00
CA LEU A 81 -0.19 -15.70 -15.94
C LEU A 81 1.19 -16.32 -16.14
N THR A 82 2.11 -15.55 -16.73
CA THR A 82 3.51 -15.96 -16.92
C THR A 82 4.33 -15.73 -15.65
N ALA A 83 5.53 -16.31 -15.59
CA ALA A 83 6.44 -16.13 -14.46
C ALA A 83 6.83 -14.65 -14.23
N ASP A 84 7.03 -13.88 -15.31
CA ASP A 84 7.42 -12.47 -15.18
C ASP A 84 6.24 -11.61 -14.75
N ARG A 85 5.03 -11.88 -15.27
CA ARG A 85 3.80 -11.21 -14.79
C ARG A 85 3.52 -11.49 -13.33
N LEU A 86 3.75 -12.71 -12.86
CA LEU A 86 3.67 -13.05 -11.44
C LEU A 86 4.65 -12.22 -10.59
N LEU A 87 5.87 -12.00 -11.10
CA LEU A 87 6.87 -11.20 -10.40
C LEU A 87 6.51 -9.71 -10.39
N ASP A 88 6.04 -9.16 -11.50
CA ASP A 88 5.59 -7.77 -11.59
C ASP A 88 4.40 -7.52 -10.68
N PHE A 89 3.43 -8.44 -10.70
CA PHE A 89 2.29 -8.44 -9.81
C PHE A 89 2.70 -8.44 -8.33
N SER A 90 3.59 -9.37 -7.94
CA SER A 90 4.07 -9.43 -6.56
C SER A 90 4.85 -8.17 -6.14
N ALA A 91 5.51 -7.49 -7.09
CA ALA A 91 6.20 -6.24 -6.83
C ALA A 91 5.20 -5.09 -6.63
N HIS A 92 4.14 -5.04 -7.42
CA HIS A 92 3.06 -4.07 -7.27
C HIS A 92 2.29 -4.27 -5.95
N ALA A 93 1.87 -5.49 -5.64
CA ALA A 93 1.23 -5.79 -4.35
C ALA A 93 2.13 -5.41 -3.16
N ALA A 94 3.44 -5.66 -3.26
CA ALA A 94 4.40 -5.24 -2.24
C ALA A 94 4.54 -3.71 -2.14
N SER A 95 4.47 -2.95 -3.25
CA SER A 95 4.57 -1.48 -3.23
C SER A 95 3.36 -0.85 -2.54
N VAL A 96 2.15 -1.36 -2.84
CA VAL A 96 0.89 -0.99 -2.17
C VAL A 96 1.01 -1.15 -0.65
N LEU A 97 1.49 -2.31 -0.20
CA LEU A 97 1.68 -2.63 1.22
C LEU A 97 2.83 -1.83 1.89
N SER A 98 3.77 -1.31 1.10
CA SER A 98 4.99 -0.65 1.60
C SER A 98 5.05 0.86 1.33
N LEU A 99 3.89 1.50 1.20
CA LEU A 99 3.77 2.94 0.96
C LEU A 99 4.68 3.76 1.90
N ARG A 100 5.63 4.48 1.31
CA ARG A 100 6.68 5.19 2.05
C ARG A 100 6.17 6.49 2.66
N THR A 101 6.77 6.91 3.77
CA THR A 101 6.59 8.27 4.30
C THR A 101 7.43 9.24 3.48
N VAL A 102 6.83 10.37 3.11
CA VAL A 102 7.50 11.51 2.50
C VAL A 102 7.43 12.72 3.43
N ASN A 103 8.29 13.71 3.20
CA ASN A 103 8.26 14.98 3.91
C ASN A 103 7.71 16.05 2.97
N TYR A 104 6.57 16.63 3.33
CA TYR A 104 6.06 17.84 2.71
C TYR A 104 6.63 19.06 3.41
N VAL A 105 6.77 20.15 2.67
CA VAL A 105 7.14 21.46 3.22
C VAL A 105 5.94 22.38 3.08
N ALA A 106 5.39 22.78 4.22
CA ALA A 106 4.42 23.86 4.32
C ALA A 106 5.12 25.17 4.70
N HIS A 107 4.40 26.27 4.54
CA HIS A 107 4.85 27.60 4.94
C HIS A 107 3.91 28.13 6.00
N ASP A 108 4.47 28.68 7.07
CA ASP A 108 3.70 29.38 8.10
C ASP A 108 3.05 30.66 7.53
N THR A 109 2.18 31.23 8.35
CA THR A 109 1.47 32.49 8.12
C THR A 109 2.24 33.70 8.60
N ASP A 110 3.43 33.51 9.18
CA ASP A 110 4.35 34.59 9.52
C ASP A 110 4.88 35.33 8.28
N VAL A 111 5.48 36.50 8.52
CA VAL A 111 6.04 37.35 7.46
C VAL A 111 7.15 36.62 6.70
N ASP A 112 7.94 35.82 7.41
CA ASP A 112 9.11 35.11 6.88
C ASP A 112 8.76 33.81 6.14
N ARG A 113 7.48 33.40 6.13
CA ARG A 113 6.99 32.15 5.54
C ARG A 113 7.78 30.95 6.02
N THR A 114 8.00 30.86 7.33
CA THR A 114 8.83 29.85 7.96
C THR A 114 8.44 28.44 7.48
N LYS A 115 9.45 27.65 7.09
CA LYS A 115 9.23 26.32 6.53
C LYS A 115 8.88 25.32 7.64
N ILE A 116 7.73 24.67 7.52
CA ILE A 116 7.28 23.61 8.42
C ILE A 116 7.39 22.28 7.67
N ARG A 117 8.08 21.30 8.26
CA ARG A 117 8.20 19.95 7.70
C ARG A 117 7.07 19.06 8.23
N LEU A 118 6.29 18.50 7.33
CA LEU A 118 5.18 17.61 7.64
C LEU A 118 5.47 16.22 7.08
N ARG A 119 5.58 15.21 7.96
CA ARG A 119 5.72 13.81 7.53
C ARG A 119 4.34 13.27 7.18
N SER A 120 4.23 12.66 6.01
CA SER A 120 2.98 12.03 5.59
C SER A 120 3.23 10.81 4.71
N ARG A 121 2.38 9.81 4.85
CA ARG A 121 2.38 8.60 4.03
C ARG A 121 1.21 8.57 3.04
N SER A 122 0.19 9.40 3.25
CA SER A 122 -1.09 9.28 2.56
C SER A 122 -1.62 10.55 1.94
N SER A 123 -1.03 11.70 2.24
CA SER A 123 -1.44 12.96 1.61
C SER A 123 -0.80 13.09 0.24
N LEU A 124 -1.52 13.70 -0.69
CA LEU A 124 -1.02 14.13 -1.98
C LEU A 124 -1.22 15.64 -2.11
N ARG A 125 -0.32 16.29 -2.87
CA ARG A 125 -0.52 17.67 -3.32
C ARG A 125 -0.98 17.62 -4.77
N TYR A 126 -2.24 17.94 -5.01
CA TYR A 126 -2.74 18.19 -6.36
C TYR A 126 -2.48 19.66 -6.73
N GLY A 127 -1.95 19.92 -7.94
CA GLY A 127 -1.83 21.28 -8.50
C GLY A 127 -0.50 22.04 -8.27
N GLY A 128 0.63 21.35 -8.04
CA GLY A 128 1.95 22.01 -8.02
C GLY A 128 2.57 22.15 -9.41
N ARG A 129 2.87 23.38 -9.87
CA ARG A 129 3.67 23.68 -11.08
C ARG A 129 5.18 23.36 -10.91
N THR A 130 5.50 22.20 -10.36
CA THR A 130 6.82 21.56 -10.46
C THR A 130 6.64 20.20 -11.10
N GLY A 131 5.99 20.19 -12.26
CA GLY A 131 5.69 18.99 -13.05
C GLY A 131 6.87 18.52 -13.89
N THR A 132 8.01 18.22 -13.27
CA THR A 132 9.16 17.58 -13.95
C THR A 132 9.89 16.53 -13.11
N ASP A 133 9.49 16.29 -11.86
CA ASP A 133 10.14 15.26 -11.04
C ASP A 133 9.32 13.97 -11.13
N ALA A 134 9.83 12.97 -11.87
CA ALA A 134 9.24 11.63 -11.99
C ALA A 134 8.86 10.98 -10.64
N GLY A 135 9.47 11.45 -9.53
CA GLY A 135 9.13 11.04 -8.17
C GLY A 135 7.73 11.47 -7.71
N ASP A 136 7.22 12.62 -8.13
CA ASP A 136 5.89 13.12 -7.73
C ASP A 136 4.78 12.35 -8.46
N GLU A 137 4.98 12.03 -9.74
CA GLU A 137 4.05 11.19 -10.52
C GLU A 137 3.97 9.77 -9.96
N GLN A 138 5.13 9.14 -9.72
CA GLN A 138 5.18 7.81 -9.10
C GLN A 138 4.52 7.82 -7.72
N ARG A 139 4.71 8.89 -6.95
CA ARG A 139 4.09 9.02 -5.63
C ARG A 139 2.57 9.12 -5.70
N GLN A 140 2.02 9.85 -6.67
CA GLN A 140 0.58 9.90 -6.89
C GLN A 140 0.03 8.51 -7.25
N ALA A 141 0.70 7.80 -8.15
CA ALA A 141 0.32 6.43 -8.52
C ALA A 141 0.36 5.48 -7.30
N ASP A 142 1.43 5.52 -6.50
CA ASP A 142 1.58 4.68 -5.31
C ASP A 142 0.48 4.94 -4.26
N VAL A 143 0.14 6.22 -4.01
CA VAL A 143 -0.89 6.57 -3.03
C VAL A 143 -2.29 6.19 -3.52
N ARG A 144 -2.58 6.34 -4.82
CA ARG A 144 -3.85 5.87 -5.42
C ARG A 144 -3.97 4.36 -5.32
N ALA A 145 -2.97 3.62 -5.78
CA ALA A 145 -2.96 2.15 -5.69
C ALA A 145 -3.09 1.65 -4.23
N ALA A 146 -2.54 2.39 -3.26
CA ALA A 146 -2.75 2.07 -1.85
C ALA A 146 -4.19 2.33 -1.38
N PHE A 147 -4.81 3.44 -1.80
CA PHE A 147 -6.20 3.79 -1.49
C PHE A 147 -7.20 2.79 -2.09
N ASP A 148 -6.94 2.30 -3.31
CA ASP A 148 -7.79 1.31 -3.98
C ASP A 148 -7.57 -0.12 -3.46
N SER A 149 -6.67 -0.32 -2.50
CA SER A 149 -6.37 -1.61 -1.89
C SER A 149 -7.08 -1.80 -0.54
N PRO A 150 -7.26 -3.06 -0.07
CA PRO A 150 -7.86 -3.30 1.25
C PRO A 150 -6.90 -3.01 2.43
N PHE A 151 -5.65 -2.57 2.19
CA PHE A 151 -4.58 -2.55 3.20
C PHE A 151 -4.21 -1.15 3.72
N ALA A 152 -4.74 -0.07 3.14
CA ALA A 152 -4.51 1.29 3.62
C ALA A 152 -5.53 2.29 3.03
N LEU A 153 -5.83 3.35 3.80
CA LEU A 153 -6.55 4.57 3.37
C LEU A 153 -7.99 4.39 2.91
N PHE A 154 -8.93 4.52 3.85
CA PHE A 154 -10.38 4.51 3.56
C PHE A 154 -11.02 5.90 3.52
N VAL A 155 -10.25 6.95 3.84
CA VAL A 155 -10.78 8.31 4.03
C VAL A 155 -10.02 9.28 3.12
N LEU A 156 -10.77 9.89 2.20
CA LEU A 156 -10.31 10.99 1.36
C LEU A 156 -10.75 12.32 1.98
N VAL A 157 -9.80 13.24 2.18
CA VAL A 157 -10.08 14.62 2.61
C VAL A 157 -9.38 15.56 1.63
N SER A 158 -10.12 16.50 1.05
CA SER A 158 -9.58 17.50 0.13
C SER A 158 -10.03 18.90 0.51
N THR A 159 -9.12 19.87 0.40
CA THR A 159 -9.37 21.29 0.72
C THR A 159 -9.77 22.10 -0.50
N SER A 160 -9.62 21.56 -1.72
CA SER A 160 -10.10 22.13 -2.98
C SER A 160 -9.95 21.11 -4.12
N VAL A 161 -11.02 20.41 -4.49
CA VAL A 161 -11.08 19.72 -5.78
C VAL A 161 -11.74 20.67 -6.77
N GLY A 162 -11.09 20.95 -7.90
CA GLY A 162 -11.70 21.74 -8.98
C GLY A 162 -12.89 21.02 -9.61
N GLN A 163 -13.55 21.64 -10.58
CA GLN A 163 -14.71 21.06 -11.29
C GLN A 163 -14.40 19.75 -12.05
N GLU A 164 -13.11 19.40 -12.17
CA GLU A 164 -12.62 18.18 -12.84
C GLU A 164 -12.83 16.89 -12.02
N GLY A 165 -13.09 16.98 -10.71
CA GLY A 165 -13.19 15.79 -9.86
C GLY A 165 -11.83 15.10 -9.65
N VAL A 166 -11.62 14.47 -8.48
CA VAL A 166 -10.54 13.49 -8.34
C VAL A 166 -11.18 12.14 -8.56
N ASP A 167 -10.84 11.52 -9.69
CA ASP A 167 -11.31 10.20 -10.03
C ASP A 167 -10.54 9.16 -9.18
N PHE A 168 -11.30 8.42 -8.36
CA PHE A 168 -10.88 7.23 -7.65
C PHE A 168 -11.83 6.12 -8.08
N HIS A 169 -11.57 5.54 -9.25
CA HIS A 169 -12.33 4.42 -9.80
C HIS A 169 -11.35 3.31 -10.18
N TRP A 170 -11.87 2.08 -10.14
CA TRP A 170 -11.31 0.92 -10.84
C TRP A 170 -11.84 0.90 -12.28
#